data_AF-A0A1F5G1M6-F1
#
_entry.id   AF-A0A1F5G1M6-F1
#
_cell.length_a   1.000
_cell.length_b   1.000
_cell.length_c   1.000
_cell.angle_alpha   90.00
_cell.angle_beta   90.00
_cell.angle_gamma   90.00
#
_symmetry.space_group_name_H-M   'P 1'
#
loop_
_entity.id
_entity.type
_entity.pdbx_description
1 polymer ?
#
loop_
_entity_poly.entity_id
_entity_poly.type
_entity_poly.pdbx_seq_one_letter_code
_entity_poly.pdbx_strand_id
1 'polypeptide(L)'
;MVIFGIDPGTATTGYGVIRKVKSQSVNGIQLVDYGCIVTPKEQKMPLRLYSIQKDLKRLLKQHNPDCVIVEQLFFGVNSRTAMTVGQARGVVLSTVAGYRIPIFEYQGLHVKHTLTGSGRADKKEIQKSVMKYLGKRKLKKPVSGYLDDAADALAVAICHVIKTNA
;
A
#
# COMPACT_ATOMS: atom_id res chain seq x y z
N MET A 1 -6.92 15.84 1.29
CA MET A 1 -7.39 14.49 0.91
C MET A 1 -6.46 13.46 1.51
N VAL A 2 -6.95 12.55 2.35
CA VAL A 2 -6.23 11.43 2.96
C VAL A 2 -6.37 10.22 2.04
N ILE A 3 -5.24 9.66 1.64
CA ILE A 3 -5.15 8.54 0.70
C ILE A 3 -4.45 7.39 1.42
N PHE A 4 -5.06 6.20 1.35
CA PHE A 4 -4.57 5.01 2.01
C PHE A 4 -4.14 3.98 0.95
N GLY A 5 -2.84 3.78 0.78
CA GLY A 5 -2.28 2.75 -0.10
C GLY A 5 -2.10 1.42 0.62
N ILE A 6 -2.36 0.32 -0.09
CA ILE A 6 -2.24 -1.06 0.39
C ILE A 6 -1.51 -1.91 -0.65
N ASP A 7 -0.47 -2.62 -0.19
CA ASP A 7 0.19 -3.72 -0.90
C ASP A 7 -0.22 -5.06 -0.24
N PRO A 8 -1.19 -5.80 -0.81
CA PRO A 8 -1.75 -6.99 -0.18
C PRO A 8 -0.79 -8.19 -0.19
N GLY A 9 -0.62 -8.83 0.96
CA GLY A 9 0.10 -10.09 1.08
C GLY A 9 -0.37 -10.92 2.27
N THR A 10 -0.17 -12.23 2.22
CA THR A 10 -0.63 -13.12 3.29
C THR A 10 0.27 -13.07 4.51
N ALA A 11 1.59 -12.95 4.34
CA ALA A 11 2.56 -12.84 5.46
C ALA A 11 2.67 -11.41 5.95
N THR A 12 2.82 -10.50 5.00
CA THR A 12 2.92 -9.07 5.23
C THR A 12 1.98 -8.38 4.27
N THR A 13 1.09 -7.52 4.78
CA THR A 13 0.34 -6.56 3.98
C THR A 13 0.88 -5.18 4.32
N GLY A 14 1.51 -4.51 3.36
CA GLY A 14 2.01 -3.15 3.53
C GLY A 14 0.87 -2.14 3.53
N TYR A 15 0.98 -1.10 4.35
CA TYR A 15 0.10 0.07 4.27
C TYR A 15 0.88 1.38 4.34
N GLY A 16 0.37 2.38 3.64
CA GLY A 16 0.91 3.74 3.62
C GLY A 16 -0.22 4.77 3.58
N VAL A 17 -0.19 5.74 4.48
CA VAL A 17 -1.18 6.81 4.57
C VAL A 17 -0.50 8.14 4.28
N ILE A 18 -1.00 8.84 3.26
CA ILE A 18 -0.53 10.17 2.89
C ILE A 18 -1.69 11.16 2.87
N ARG A 19 -1.36 12.44 2.95
CA ARG A 19 -2.30 13.54 2.80
C ARG A 19 -1.86 14.43 1.64
N LYS A 20 -2.72 14.56 0.63
CA LYS A 20 -2.60 15.57 -0.42
C LYS A 20 -3.01 16.92 0.17
N VAL A 21 -2.09 17.89 0.14
CA VAL A 21 -2.26 19.25 0.67
C VAL A 21 -2.14 20.27 -0.45
N LYS A 22 -2.85 21.40 -0.34
CA LYS A 22 -2.89 22.46 -1.37
C LYS A 22 -1.67 23.41 -1.36
N SER A 23 -0.73 23.29 -0.42
CA SER A 23 0.34 24.29 -0.18
C SER A 23 1.75 23.70 -0.08
N GLN A 24 2.74 24.53 -0.48
CA GLN A 24 4.23 24.56 -0.45
C GLN A 24 5.10 23.35 -0.01
N SER A 25 4.56 22.15 0.15
CA SER A 25 5.41 20.95 0.13
C SER A 25 5.87 20.70 -1.30
N VAL A 26 7.14 20.32 -1.47
CA VAL A 26 7.83 20.17 -2.78
C VAL A 26 7.00 19.37 -3.80
N ASN A 27 6.09 18.49 -3.36
CA ASN A 27 5.19 17.71 -4.22
C ASN A 27 3.70 17.73 -3.80
N GLY A 28 3.29 18.57 -2.84
CA GLY A 28 1.90 18.58 -2.34
C GLY A 28 1.49 17.34 -1.54
N ILE A 29 2.46 16.56 -1.03
CA ILE A 29 2.24 15.28 -0.34
C ILE A 29 2.87 15.32 1.06
N GLN A 30 2.06 15.00 2.08
CA GLN A 30 2.48 14.84 3.47
C GLN A 30 2.37 13.38 3.90
N LEU A 31 3.41 12.83 4.52
CA LEU A 31 3.36 11.51 5.17
C LEU A 31 2.50 11.58 6.44
N VAL A 32 1.54 10.67 6.59
CA VAL A 32 0.67 10.57 7.78
C VAL A 32 1.07 9.36 8.63
N ASP A 33 1.10 8.18 8.03
CA ASP A 33 1.47 6.92 8.71
C ASP A 33 1.92 5.88 7.67
N TYR A 34 2.60 4.82 8.10
CA TYR A 34 2.92 3.66 7.28
C TYR A 34 3.37 2.49 8.16
N GLY A 35 3.20 1.28 7.65
CA GLY A 35 3.62 0.09 8.35
C GLY A 35 3.20 -1.18 7.63
N CYS A 36 3.16 -2.27 8.39
CA CYS A 36 2.73 -3.55 7.88
C CYS A 36 1.79 -4.26 8.86
N ILE A 37 0.75 -4.88 8.32
CA ILE A 37 0.00 -5.93 9.00
C ILE A 37 0.77 -7.23 8.80
N VAL A 38 1.19 -7.88 9.88
CA VAL A 38 1.99 -9.11 9.83
C VAL A 38 1.19 -10.24 10.43
N THR A 39 1.16 -11.39 9.76
CA THR A 39 0.53 -12.61 10.29
C THR A 39 1.56 -13.72 10.50
N PRO A 40 1.46 -14.51 11.59
CA PRO A 40 2.35 -15.63 11.83
C PRO A 40 2.22 -16.70 10.74
N LYS A 41 3.35 -17.27 10.30
CA LYS A 41 3.38 -18.32 9.26
C LYS A 41 2.77 -19.64 9.74
N GLU A 42 2.76 -19.86 11.05
CA GLU A 42 2.23 -21.04 11.73
C GLU A 42 0.69 -21.06 11.75
N GLN A 43 0.05 -19.90 11.55
CA GLN A 43 -1.40 -19.82 11.50
C GLN A 43 -1.97 -20.38 10.20
N LYS A 44 -3.10 -21.10 10.31
CA LYS A 44 -3.89 -21.52 9.15
C LYS A 44 -4.39 -20.29 8.39
N MET A 45 -4.49 -20.40 7.07
CA MET A 45 -4.86 -19.31 6.18
C MET A 45 -6.11 -18.53 6.61
N PRO A 46 -7.24 -19.16 7.01
CA PRO A 46 -8.42 -18.40 7.46
C PRO A 46 -8.15 -17.46 8.64
N LEU A 47 -7.30 -17.84 9.59
CA LEU A 47 -6.93 -17.00 10.74
C LEU A 47 -6.02 -15.84 10.33
N ARG A 48 -5.14 -16.06 9.34
CA ARG A 48 -4.30 -15.01 8.76
C ARG A 48 -5.15 -13.98 8.04
N LEU A 49 -6.09 -14.43 7.21
CA LEU A 49 -7.08 -13.60 6.53
C LEU A 49 -7.93 -12.79 7.52
N TYR A 50 -8.42 -13.43 8.59
CA TYR A 50 -9.14 -12.74 9.66
C TYR A 50 -8.30 -11.66 10.36
N SER A 51 -7.02 -11.95 10.64
CA SER A 51 -6.10 -10.99 11.24
C SER A 51 -5.88 -9.77 10.34
N ILE A 52 -5.69 -9.99 9.03
CA ILE A 52 -5.60 -8.93 8.03
C ILE A 52 -6.86 -8.05 8.05
N GLN A 53 -8.05 -8.67 8.03
CA GLN A 53 -9.31 -7.92 8.11
C GLN A 53 -9.40 -7.10 9.40
N LYS A 54 -9.10 -7.71 10.55
CA LYS A 54 -9.23 -7.08 11.86
C LYS A 54 -8.34 -5.83 11.96
N ASP A 55 -7.08 -5.96 11.57
CA ASP A 55 -6.12 -4.85 11.64
C ASP A 55 -6.42 -3.77 10.60
N LEU A 56 -6.84 -4.16 9.39
CA LEU A 56 -7.28 -3.21 8.37
C LEU A 56 -8.50 -2.42 8.84
N LYS A 57 -9.51 -3.07 9.44
CA LYS A 57 -10.68 -2.38 10.04
C LYS A 57 -10.28 -1.34 11.07
N ARG A 58 -9.29 -1.64 11.91
CA ARG A 58 -8.74 -0.70 12.90
C ARG A 58 -8.07 0.49 12.20
N LEU A 59 -7.20 0.23 11.22
CA LEU A 59 -6.49 1.29 10.49
C LEU A 59 -7.46 2.20 9.70
N LEU A 60 -8.47 1.63 9.05
CA LEU A 60 -9.50 2.41 8.34
C LEU A 60 -10.26 3.33 9.30
N LYS A 61 -10.63 2.84 10.50
CA LYS A 61 -11.26 3.67 11.54
C LYS A 61 -10.34 4.76 12.06
N GLN A 62 -9.06 4.43 12.29
CA GLN A 62 -8.07 5.37 12.81
C GLN A 62 -7.78 6.52 11.84
N HIS A 63 -7.67 6.21 10.54
CA HIS A 63 -7.23 7.20 9.55
C HIS A 63 -8.37 7.86 8.78
N ASN A 64 -9.56 7.25 8.74
CA ASN A 64 -10.74 7.72 8.03
C ASN A 64 -10.41 8.27 6.61
N PRO A 65 -9.87 7.45 5.71
CA PRO A 65 -9.34 7.93 4.43
C PRO A 65 -10.45 8.32 3.45
N ASP A 66 -10.18 9.29 2.58
CA ASP A 66 -11.09 9.72 1.52
C ASP A 66 -11.13 8.69 0.37
N CYS A 67 -10.03 7.98 0.15
CA CYS A 67 -9.96 6.85 -0.78
C CYS A 67 -8.88 5.84 -0.36
N VAL A 68 -9.06 4.60 -0.83
CA VAL A 68 -8.09 3.52 -0.67
C VAL A 68 -7.57 3.10 -2.04
N ILE A 69 -6.26 2.90 -2.13
CA ILE A 69 -5.57 2.46 -3.34
C ILE A 69 -4.98 1.09 -3.07
N VAL A 70 -5.31 0.10 -3.88
CA VAL A 70 -4.86 -1.28 -3.70
C VAL A 70 -4.01 -1.71 -4.89
N GLU A 71 -2.84 -2.28 -4.64
CA GLU A 71 -2.04 -2.87 -5.72
C GLU A 71 -2.81 -4.02 -6.41
N GLN A 72 -2.82 -3.99 -7.75
CA GLN A 72 -3.33 -5.09 -8.56
C GLN A 72 -2.28 -6.18 -8.65
N LEU A 73 -2.74 -7.42 -8.46
CA LEU A 73 -1.90 -8.59 -8.69
C LEU A 73 -1.70 -8.77 -10.19
N PHE A 74 -0.44 -8.89 -10.60
CA PHE A 74 -0.10 -9.44 -11.89
C PHE A 74 0.18 -10.94 -11.72
N PHE A 75 -0.56 -11.77 -12.44
CA PHE A 75 -0.42 -13.21 -12.39
C PHE A 75 0.82 -13.64 -13.19
N GLY A 76 1.88 -14.03 -12.48
CA GLY A 76 3.03 -14.74 -13.04
C GLY A 76 2.85 -16.28 -13.00
N VAL A 77 3.93 -17.00 -13.28
CA VAL A 77 3.97 -18.46 -13.51
C VAL A 77 3.52 -19.32 -12.30
N ASN A 78 3.48 -18.77 -11.08
CA ASN A 78 3.15 -19.52 -9.86
C ASN A 78 1.71 -19.29 -9.38
N SER A 79 0.80 -20.15 -9.85
CA SER A 79 -0.63 -20.13 -9.51
C SER A 79 -0.92 -20.31 -8.01
N ARG A 80 -0.09 -21.05 -7.27
CA ARG A 80 -0.29 -21.29 -5.82
C ARG A 80 -0.07 -20.02 -5.01
N THR A 81 1.01 -19.31 -5.29
CA THR A 81 1.29 -18.02 -4.63
C THR A 81 0.22 -17.00 -5.04
N ALA A 82 -0.14 -16.95 -6.32
CA ALA A 82 -1.17 -16.04 -6.80
C ALA A 82 -2.54 -16.28 -6.12
N MET A 83 -2.92 -17.54 -5.91
CA MET A 83 -4.16 -17.89 -5.21
C MET A 83 -4.14 -17.41 -3.75
N THR A 84 -3.06 -17.65 -3.03
CA THR A 84 -2.96 -17.26 -1.61
C THR A 84 -2.95 -15.74 -1.44
N VAL A 85 -2.21 -15.01 -2.27
CA VAL A 85 -2.23 -13.54 -2.25
C VAL A 85 -3.60 -13.00 -2.72
N GLY A 86 -4.23 -13.65 -3.69
CA GLY A 86 -5.59 -13.34 -4.13
C GLY A 86 -6.62 -13.41 -3.01
N GLN A 87 -6.50 -14.38 -2.09
CA GLN A 87 -7.36 -14.45 -0.91
C GLN A 87 -7.16 -13.25 0.03
N ALA A 88 -5.91 -12.87 0.33
CA ALA A 88 -5.62 -11.69 1.15
C ALA A 88 -6.17 -10.41 0.50
N ARG A 89 -5.97 -10.26 -0.82
CA ARG A 89 -6.53 -9.16 -1.60
C ARG A 89 -8.05 -9.11 -1.56
N GLY A 90 -8.73 -10.25 -1.70
CA GLY A 90 -10.19 -10.34 -1.60
C GLY A 90 -10.70 -9.87 -0.24
N VAL A 91 -9.97 -10.21 0.84
CA VAL A 91 -10.26 -9.70 2.19
C VAL A 91 -10.07 -8.20 2.28
N VAL A 92 -8.97 -7.66 1.72
CA VAL A 92 -8.72 -6.21 1.69
C VAL A 92 -9.87 -5.48 0.97
N LEU A 93 -10.19 -5.87 -0.25
CA LEU A 93 -11.20 -5.22 -1.08
C LEU A 93 -12.59 -5.28 -0.43
N SER A 94 -13.03 -6.46 0.02
CA SER A 94 -14.33 -6.62 0.68
C SER A 94 -14.42 -5.84 1.98
N THR A 95 -13.32 -5.77 2.75
CA THR A 95 -13.28 -5.01 4.00
C THR A 95 -13.41 -3.51 3.74
N VAL A 96 -12.67 -2.97 2.77
CA VAL A 96 -12.74 -1.54 2.42
C VAL A 96 -14.11 -1.18 1.84
N ALA A 97 -14.66 -2.02 0.96
CA ALA A 97 -16.00 -1.83 0.39
C ALA A 97 -17.08 -1.75 1.48
N GLY A 98 -16.94 -2.52 2.57
CA GLY A 98 -17.83 -2.47 3.73
C GLY A 98 -17.88 -1.12 4.44
N TYR A 99 -16.88 -0.25 4.25
CA TYR A 99 -16.85 1.12 4.77
C TYR A 99 -17.35 2.17 3.78
N ARG A 100 -17.75 1.76 2.56
CA ARG A 100 -18.19 2.64 1.47
C ARG A 100 -17.12 3.68 1.06
N ILE A 101 -15.85 3.34 1.23
CA ILE A 101 -14.72 4.19 0.82
C ILE A 101 -14.39 3.87 -0.65
N PRO A 102 -14.21 4.88 -1.53
CA PRO A 102 -13.78 4.67 -2.90
C PRO A 102 -12.49 3.86 -2.99
N ILE A 103 -12.48 2.86 -3.87
CA ILE A 103 -11.34 1.98 -4.12
C ILE A 103 -10.81 2.26 -5.53
N PHE A 104 -9.50 2.48 -5.63
CA PHE A 104 -8.78 2.52 -6.89
C PHE A 104 -7.69 1.46 -6.92
N GLU A 105 -7.30 1.04 -8.11
CA GLU A 105 -6.35 -0.04 -8.27
C GLU A 105 -5.29 0.28 -9.32
N TYR A 106 -4.03 -0.06 -9.02
CA TYR A 106 -2.91 0.12 -9.96
C TYR A 106 -2.05 -1.13 -10.02
N GLN A 107 -1.59 -1.50 -11.22
CA GLN A 107 -0.60 -2.55 -11.40
C GLN A 107 0.76 -2.11 -10.88
N GLY A 108 1.49 -3.01 -10.19
CA GLY A 108 2.82 -2.72 -9.65
C GLY A 108 3.79 -2.17 -10.69
N LEU A 109 3.77 -2.69 -11.93
CA LEU A 109 4.58 -2.15 -13.03
C LEU A 109 4.27 -0.68 -13.35
N HIS A 110 2.99 -0.30 -13.32
CA HIS A 110 2.56 1.08 -13.52
C HIS A 110 2.95 1.97 -12.34
N VAL A 111 2.85 1.48 -11.10
CA VAL A 111 3.30 2.21 -9.90
C VAL A 111 4.81 2.49 -10.02
N LYS A 112 5.60 1.46 -10.31
CA LYS A 112 7.05 1.58 -10.51
C LYS A 112 7.39 2.60 -11.59
N HIS A 113 6.80 2.45 -12.77
CA HIS A 113 7.06 3.37 -13.87
C HIS A 113 6.66 4.81 -13.55
N THR A 114 5.51 5.01 -12.89
CA THR A 114 5.03 6.35 -12.51
C THR A 114 5.97 7.05 -11.53
N LEU A 115 6.57 6.33 -10.58
CA LEU A 115 7.44 6.93 -9.57
C LEU A 115 8.90 7.05 -10.01
N THR A 116 9.41 6.11 -10.79
CA THR A 116 10.85 5.98 -11.07
C THR A 116 11.21 6.24 -12.54
N GLY A 117 10.22 6.27 -13.44
CA GLY A 117 10.44 6.25 -14.89
C GLY A 117 10.69 4.85 -15.46
N SER A 118 10.80 3.80 -14.62
CA SER A 118 11.06 2.42 -15.06
C SER A 118 10.13 1.41 -14.40
N GLY A 119 9.43 0.60 -15.20
CA GLY A 119 8.62 -0.51 -14.69
C GLY A 119 9.44 -1.63 -14.06
N ARG A 120 10.76 -1.67 -14.30
CA ARG A 120 11.69 -2.68 -13.77
C ARG A 120 12.40 -2.24 -12.50
N ALA A 121 12.01 -1.10 -11.92
CA ALA A 121 12.67 -0.57 -10.74
C ALA A 121 12.71 -1.58 -9.58
N ASP A 122 13.86 -1.62 -8.92
CA ASP A 122 14.08 -2.44 -7.73
C ASP A 122 13.46 -1.80 -6.48
N LYS A 123 13.47 -2.53 -5.36
CA LYS A 123 12.90 -2.05 -4.09
C LYS A 123 13.61 -0.79 -3.57
N LYS A 124 14.92 -0.66 -3.78
CA LYS A 124 15.69 0.51 -3.33
C LYS A 124 15.36 1.75 -4.15
N GLU A 125 15.15 1.60 -5.45
CA GLU A 125 14.72 2.69 -6.36
C GLU A 125 13.32 3.19 -5.99
N ILE A 126 12.40 2.29 -5.63
CA ILE A 126 11.09 2.68 -5.12
C ILE A 126 11.20 3.43 -3.81
N GLN A 127 11.95 2.92 -2.83
CA GLN A 127 12.16 3.63 -1.56
C GLN A 127 12.76 5.02 -1.75
N LYS A 128 13.78 5.16 -2.62
CA LYS A 128 14.37 6.47 -2.96
C LYS A 128 13.34 7.43 -3.55
N SER A 129 12.49 6.94 -4.46
CA SER A 129 11.46 7.74 -5.10
C SER A 129 10.37 8.17 -4.11
N VAL A 130 9.90 7.25 -3.27
CA VAL A 130 8.97 7.55 -2.17
C VAL A 130 9.53 8.63 -1.25
N MET A 131 10.79 8.50 -0.83
CA MET A 131 11.47 9.50 0.00
C MET A 131 11.55 10.88 -0.68
N LYS A 132 11.85 10.91 -1.99
CA LYS A 132 11.86 12.14 -2.80
C LYS A 132 10.48 12.80 -2.81
N TYR A 133 9.41 12.04 -3.09
CA TYR A 133 8.05 12.57 -3.12
C TYR A 133 7.58 13.08 -1.76
N LEU A 134 7.98 12.41 -0.68
CA LEU A 134 7.64 12.80 0.70
C LEU A 134 8.54 13.89 1.29
N GLY A 135 9.59 14.32 0.58
CA GLY A 135 10.60 15.26 1.10
C GLY A 135 11.33 14.73 2.34
N LYS A 136 11.57 13.42 2.41
CA LYS A 136 12.25 12.76 3.54
C LYS A 136 13.64 12.29 3.13
N ARG A 137 14.62 12.41 4.04
CA ARG A 137 15.96 11.81 3.84
C ARG A 137 16.00 10.32 4.16
N LYS A 138 15.09 9.85 5.02
CA LYS A 138 15.04 8.47 5.50
C LYS A 138 13.62 8.12 5.93
N LEU A 139 13.20 6.89 5.65
CA LEU A 139 12.06 6.24 6.29
C LEU A 139 12.54 5.38 7.47
N LYS A 140 11.87 5.48 8.61
CA LYS A 140 12.12 4.59 9.75
C LYS A 140 11.62 3.18 9.41
N LYS A 141 12.32 2.15 9.88
CA LYS A 141 11.82 0.77 9.79
C LYS A 141 10.50 0.67 10.56
N PRO A 142 9.45 0.02 10.01
CA PRO A 142 8.20 -0.18 10.74
C PRO A 142 8.42 -1.07 11.97
N VAL A 143 7.52 -0.94 12.96
CA VAL A 143 7.57 -1.74 14.21
C VAL A 143 7.50 -3.24 13.91
N SER A 144 6.72 -3.62 12.89
CA SER A 144 6.56 -4.98 12.40
C SER A 144 6.64 -5.02 10.87
N GLY A 145 7.14 -6.13 10.33
CA GLY A 145 7.23 -6.36 8.89
C GLY A 145 8.49 -5.77 8.26
N TYR A 146 8.42 -5.54 6.94
CA TYR A 146 9.56 -5.07 6.15
C TYR A 146 9.32 -3.65 5.65
N LEU A 147 10.41 -2.86 5.59
CA LEU A 147 10.33 -1.50 5.07
C LEU A 147 9.93 -1.48 3.59
N ASP A 148 10.30 -2.51 2.82
CA ASP A 148 9.95 -2.65 1.41
C ASP A 148 8.43 -2.66 1.19
N ASP A 149 7.70 -3.52 1.92
CA ASP A 149 6.25 -3.64 1.77
C ASP A 149 5.53 -2.34 2.15
N ALA A 150 5.99 -1.66 3.21
CA ALA A 150 5.43 -0.36 3.61
C ALA A 150 5.77 0.75 2.61
N ALA A 151 6.96 0.71 2.00
CA ALA A 151 7.36 1.65 0.95
C ALA A 151 6.57 1.44 -0.35
N ASP A 152 6.29 0.20 -0.73
CA ASP A 152 5.45 -0.11 -1.90
C ASP A 152 4.01 0.38 -1.68
N ALA A 153 3.46 0.19 -0.48
CA ALA A 153 2.14 0.74 -0.15
C ALA A 153 2.11 2.28 -0.20
N LEU A 154 3.17 2.96 0.27
CA LEU A 154 3.33 4.42 0.08
C LEU A 154 3.44 4.78 -1.40
N ALA A 155 4.17 4.00 -2.20
CA ALA A 155 4.32 4.22 -3.63
C ALA A 155 2.98 4.12 -4.37
N VAL A 156 2.14 3.15 -4.01
CA VAL A 156 0.78 2.99 -4.53
C VAL A 156 -0.08 4.23 -4.23
N ALA A 157 -0.02 4.77 -3.00
CA ALA A 157 -0.72 5.99 -2.64
C ALA A 157 -0.20 7.23 -3.40
N ILE A 158 1.12 7.36 -3.55
CA ILE A 158 1.76 8.46 -4.28
C ILE A 158 1.41 8.39 -5.78
N CYS A 159 1.36 7.19 -6.36
CA CYS A 159 0.97 6.97 -7.75
C CYS A 159 -0.43 7.57 -8.03
N HIS A 160 -1.37 7.40 -7.11
CA HIS A 160 -2.70 8.01 -7.22
C HIS A 160 -2.64 9.55 -7.27
N VAL A 161 -1.81 10.17 -6.43
CA VAL A 161 -1.64 11.64 -6.42
C VAL A 161 -1.08 12.12 -7.76
N ILE A 162 -0.07 11.43 -8.30
CA ILE A 162 0.55 11.80 -9.59
C ILE A 162 -0.48 11.67 -10.72
N LYS A 163 -1.23 10.57 -10.75
CA LYS A 163 -2.24 10.30 -11.80
C LYS A 163 -3.45 11.22 -11.76
N THR A 164 -3.80 11.77 -10.60
CA THR A 164 -4.94 12.69 -10.43
C THR A 164 -4.55 14.17 -10.50
N ASN A 165 -3.27 14.47 -10.64
CA ASN A 165 -2.73 15.82 -10.85
C ASN A 165 -2.34 16.08 -12.32
N ALA A 166 -2.22 15.02 -13.13
CA ALA A 166 -2.01 15.09 -14.58
C ALA A 166 -3.35 15.23 -15.29
#